data_AF-A0A3D4BQ11-F1
#
_entry.id   AF-A0A3D4BQ11-F1
#
_cell.length_a   1.000
_cell.length_b   1.000
_cell.length_c   1.000
_cell.angle_alpha   90.00
_cell.angle_beta   90.00
_cell.angle_gamma   90.00
#
_symmetry.space_group_name_H-M   'P 1'
#
loop_
_entity.id
_entity.type
_entity.pdbx_description
1 polymer ?
#
loop_
_entity_poly.entity_id
_entity_poly.type
_entity_poly.pdbx_seq_one_letter_code
_entity_poly.pdbx_strand_id
1 'polypeptide(L)'
;MIFDTELARQTAEQLLQIKAIKLQPDAPFTWASGWKSPIYCDNRISLSYPMVRNFLRENMVKAIREKYGTPNVIAGVATGAIAMGVLIAQEMGLPFVYVRPEAKSHGRKNLIEGHLESGQSVVVVEDLVS
;
A
#
# COMPACT_ATOMS: atom_id res chain seq x y z
N MET A 1 -1.29 -0.06 15.30
CA MET A 1 -2.36 0.88 15.71
C MET A 1 -3.57 0.59 14.84
N ILE A 2 -4.76 0.33 15.42
CA ILE A 2 -6.00 0.03 14.68
C ILE A 2 -6.95 1.22 14.87
N PHE A 3 -7.40 1.84 13.78
CA PHE A 3 -8.28 3.03 13.83
C PHE A 3 -9.76 2.66 13.92
N ASP A 4 -10.15 1.56 13.27
CA ASP A 4 -11.50 1.00 13.29
C ASP A 4 -11.37 -0.52 13.35
N THR A 5 -11.83 -1.11 14.45
CA THR A 5 -11.72 -2.55 14.72
C THR A 5 -12.55 -3.38 13.76
N GLU A 6 -13.72 -2.89 13.36
CA GLU A 6 -14.61 -3.61 12.47
C GLU A 6 -14.07 -3.60 11.04
N LEU A 7 -13.58 -2.44 10.57
CA LEU A 7 -12.89 -2.35 9.28
C LEU A 7 -11.63 -3.21 9.24
N ALA A 8 -10.85 -3.24 10.33
CA ALA A 8 -9.66 -4.08 10.41
C ALA A 8 -10.01 -5.58 10.34
N ARG A 9 -11.09 -6.00 11.01
CA ARG A 9 -11.60 -7.38 10.95
C ARG A 9 -12.03 -7.74 9.53
N GLN A 10 -12.84 -6.91 8.89
CA GLN A 10 -13.30 -7.14 7.52
C GLN A 10 -12.14 -7.20 6.51
N THR A 11 -11.13 -6.33 6.69
CA THR A 11 -9.91 -6.35 5.87
C THR A 11 -9.16 -7.66 6.04
N ALA A 12 -8.96 -8.11 7.28
CA ALA A 12 -8.27 -9.37 7.56
C ALA A 12 -9.01 -10.56 6.95
N GLU A 13 -10.34 -10.62 7.08
CA GLU A 13 -11.18 -11.67 6.50
C GLU A 13 -11.02 -11.76 4.98
N GLN A 14 -11.11 -10.63 4.28
CA GLN A 14 -10.98 -10.60 2.83
C GLN A 14 -9.58 -11.04 2.38
N LEU A 15 -8.51 -10.56 3.04
CA LEU A 15 -7.14 -10.91 2.69
C LEU A 15 -6.83 -12.39 2.97
N LEU A 16 -7.39 -12.98 4.03
CA LEU A 16 -7.31 -14.41 4.30
C LEU A 16 -8.08 -15.22 3.25
N GLN A 17 -9.28 -14.77 2.87
CA GLN A 17 -10.13 -15.46 1.88
C GLN A 17 -9.44 -15.58 0.51
N ILE A 18 -8.76 -14.52 0.06
CA ILE A 18 -8.01 -14.54 -1.21
C ILE A 18 -6.58 -15.10 -1.07
N LYS A 19 -6.21 -15.59 0.12
CA LYS A 19 -4.87 -16.11 0.44
C LYS A 19 -3.73 -15.11 0.20
N ALA A 20 -4.04 -13.81 0.27
CA ALA A 20 -3.05 -12.75 0.37
C ALA A 20 -2.32 -12.82 1.72
N ILE A 21 -3.06 -13.20 2.78
CA ILE A 21 -2.47 -13.59 4.06
C ILE A 21 -2.58 -15.11 4.21
N LYS A 22 -1.49 -15.75 4.63
CA LYS A 22 -1.44 -17.18 4.94
C LYS A 22 -0.90 -17.36 6.35
N LEU A 23 -1.55 -18.23 7.12
CA LEU A 23 -1.17 -18.59 8.49
C LEU A 23 -0.78 -20.06 8.51
N GLN A 24 0.43 -20.36 8.97
CA GLN A 24 0.98 -21.71 9.15
C GLN A 24 1.76 -21.79 10.47
N PRO A 25 1.09 -21.79 11.63
CA PRO A 25 1.76 -21.81 12.94
C PRO A 25 2.59 -23.08 13.15
N ASP A 26 2.11 -24.23 12.68
CA ASP A 26 2.76 -25.53 12.88
C ASP A 26 3.81 -25.86 11.81
N ALA A 27 3.82 -25.12 10.68
CA ALA A 27 4.77 -25.30 9.59
C ALA A 27 5.22 -23.93 9.02
N PRO A 28 6.07 -23.18 9.76
CA PRO A 28 6.39 -21.79 9.43
C PRO A 28 7.08 -21.59 8.08
N PHE A 29 6.80 -20.46 7.45
CA PHE A 29 7.51 -19.98 6.27
C PHE A 29 8.94 -19.58 6.62
N THR A 30 9.86 -19.73 5.68
CA THR A 30 11.23 -19.21 5.81
C THR A 30 11.33 -17.94 4.97
N TRP A 31 11.55 -16.80 5.63
CA TRP A 31 11.76 -15.52 4.96
C TRP A 31 13.19 -15.41 4.42
N ALA A 32 13.44 -14.43 3.55
CA ALA A 32 14.76 -14.23 2.94
C ALA A 32 15.88 -13.97 3.97
N SER A 33 15.54 -13.46 5.14
CA SER A 33 16.47 -13.29 6.28
C SER A 33 16.83 -14.60 6.99
N GLY A 34 16.20 -15.73 6.62
CA GLY A 34 16.26 -16.99 7.35
C GLY A 34 15.25 -17.09 8.50
N TRP A 35 14.52 -16.00 8.81
CA TRP A 35 13.52 -15.98 9.88
C TRP A 35 12.38 -16.95 9.60
N LYS A 36 11.95 -17.70 10.63
CA LYS A 36 10.79 -18.59 10.58
C LYS A 36 9.54 -17.84 11.03
N SER A 37 8.66 -17.53 10.09
CA SER A 37 7.42 -16.79 10.37
C SER A 37 6.19 -17.68 10.23
N PRO A 38 5.26 -17.68 11.20
CA PRO A 38 3.98 -18.37 11.06
C PRO A 38 3.02 -17.65 10.12
N ILE A 39 3.39 -16.46 9.61
CA ILE A 39 2.59 -15.63 8.72
C ILE A 39 3.37 -15.26 7.45
N TYR A 40 2.67 -15.28 6.32
CA TYR A 40 3.15 -14.75 5.05
C TYR A 40 2.09 -13.80 4.48
N CYS A 41 2.53 -12.62 4.05
CA CYS A 41 1.68 -11.57 3.49
C CYS A 41 2.16 -11.21 2.09
N ASP A 42 1.25 -11.26 1.12
CA ASP A 42 1.46 -10.74 -0.23
C ASP A 42 0.21 -9.96 -0.67
N ASN A 43 0.16 -8.69 -0.28
CA ASN A 43 -0.98 -7.82 -0.54
C ASN A 43 -1.14 -7.47 -2.03
N ARG A 44 -0.13 -7.72 -2.87
CA ARG A 44 -0.22 -7.54 -4.33
C ARG A 44 -1.27 -8.48 -4.94
N ILE A 45 -1.51 -9.63 -4.30
CA ILE A 45 -2.59 -10.56 -4.68
C ILE A 45 -3.95 -9.85 -4.68
N SER A 46 -4.19 -8.90 -3.77
CA SER A 46 -5.47 -8.16 -3.71
C SER A 46 -5.82 -7.46 -5.03
N LEU A 47 -4.83 -7.04 -5.82
CA LEU A 47 -5.02 -6.37 -7.10
C LEU A 47 -5.71 -7.27 -8.15
N SER A 48 -5.56 -8.60 -8.01
CA SER A 48 -6.20 -9.61 -8.86
C SER A 48 -7.65 -9.91 -8.50
N TYR A 49 -8.17 -9.36 -7.39
CA TYR A 49 -9.54 -9.57 -6.91
C TYR A 49 -10.29 -8.23 -6.88
N PRO A 50 -11.07 -7.89 -7.92
CA PRO A 50 -11.68 -6.56 -8.06
C PRO A 50 -12.48 -6.09 -6.86
N MET A 51 -13.27 -6.98 -6.25
CA MET A 51 -14.07 -6.67 -5.06
C MET A 51 -13.18 -6.26 -3.87
N VAL A 52 -12.13 -7.05 -3.58
CA VAL A 52 -11.21 -6.77 -2.47
C VAL A 52 -10.39 -5.52 -2.74
N ARG A 53 -9.86 -5.37 -3.96
CA ARG A 53 -9.11 -4.18 -4.37
C ARG A 53 -9.94 -2.90 -4.22
N ASN A 54 -11.18 -2.92 -4.68
CA ASN A 54 -12.06 -1.75 -4.60
C ASN A 54 -12.39 -1.41 -3.15
N PHE A 55 -12.69 -2.43 -2.32
CA PHE A 55 -12.90 -2.27 -0.88
C PHE A 55 -11.70 -1.62 -0.19
N LEU A 56 -10.48 -2.11 -0.44
CA LEU A 56 -9.26 -1.55 0.15
C LEU A 56 -9.07 -0.08 -0.27
N ARG A 57 -9.16 0.19 -1.57
CA ARG A 57 -9.03 1.54 -2.14
C ARG A 57 -10.02 2.52 -1.50
N GLU A 58 -11.31 2.17 -1.45
CA GLU A 58 -12.37 3.03 -0.94
C GLU A 58 -12.16 3.37 0.53
N ASN A 59 -11.80 2.37 1.35
CA ASN A 59 -11.55 2.58 2.76
C ASN A 59 -10.25 3.36 3.02
N MET A 60 -9.21 3.18 2.20
CA MET A 60 -8.01 4.01 2.28
C MET A 60 -8.30 5.47 1.92
N VAL A 61 -9.06 5.74 0.87
CA VAL A 61 -9.48 7.10 0.49
C VAL A 61 -10.30 7.75 1.61
N LYS A 62 -11.25 7.01 2.18
CA LYS A 62 -12.05 7.48 3.31
C LYS A 62 -11.16 7.85 4.51
N ALA A 63 -10.25 6.96 4.90
CA ALA A 63 -9.33 7.20 6.01
C ALA A 63 -8.42 8.40 5.77
N ILE A 64 -7.94 8.60 4.54
CA ILE A 64 -7.13 9.79 4.18
C ILE A 64 -7.95 11.06 4.35
N ARG A 65 -9.16 11.11 3.77
CA ARG A 65 -10.04 12.28 3.84
C ARG A 65 -10.41 12.64 5.28
N GLU A 66 -10.78 11.66 6.09
CA GLU A 66 -11.22 11.89 7.47
C GLU A 66 -10.09 12.38 8.37
N LYS A 67 -8.85 11.91 8.15
CA LYS A 67 -7.73 12.19 9.05
C LYS A 67 -6.83 13.33 8.60
N TYR A 68 -6.67 13.50 7.29
CA TYR A 68 -5.69 14.41 6.70
C TYR A 68 -6.33 15.39 5.70
N GLY A 69 -7.63 15.27 5.42
CA GLY A 69 -8.29 16.04 4.37
C GLY A 69 -7.83 15.63 2.97
N THR A 70 -7.70 16.62 2.07
CA THR A 70 -7.27 16.39 0.70
C THR A 70 -5.79 16.81 0.55
N PRO A 71 -4.84 15.87 0.36
CA PRO A 71 -3.46 16.23 0.07
C PRO A 71 -3.32 16.78 -1.35
N ASN A 72 -2.16 17.35 -1.67
CA ASN A 72 -1.90 17.80 -3.04
C ASN A 72 -1.49 16.65 -3.96
N VAL A 73 -0.82 15.62 -3.43
CA VAL A 73 -0.27 14.50 -4.22
C VAL A 73 -0.37 13.19 -3.43
N ILE A 74 -0.62 12.08 -4.13
CA ILE A 74 -0.45 10.73 -3.58
C ILE A 74 0.88 10.16 -4.06
N ALA A 75 1.66 9.58 -3.16
CA ALA A 75 2.92 8.92 -3.49
C ALA A 75 2.85 7.42 -3.16
N GLY A 76 3.14 6.55 -4.12
CA GLY A 76 3.29 5.11 -3.85
C GLY A 76 4.75 4.72 -3.58
N VAL A 77 5.00 3.86 -2.60
CA VAL A 77 6.33 3.24 -2.44
C VAL A 77 6.54 2.14 -3.48
N ALA A 78 7.66 2.18 -4.18
CA ALA A 78 7.97 1.18 -5.18
C ALA A 78 8.39 -0.16 -4.55
N THR A 79 7.92 -1.31 -5.04
CA THR A 79 6.97 -1.50 -6.17
C THR A 79 5.55 -1.84 -5.71
N GLY A 80 5.42 -2.50 -4.55
CA GLY A 80 4.18 -3.13 -4.09
C GLY A 80 2.99 -2.16 -3.96
N ALA A 81 3.25 -0.93 -3.55
CA ALA A 81 2.21 0.06 -3.30
C ALA A 81 1.88 0.95 -4.51
N ILE A 82 2.63 0.88 -5.63
CA ILE A 82 2.40 1.75 -6.80
C ILE A 82 0.98 1.59 -7.33
N ALA A 83 0.54 0.34 -7.55
CA ALA A 83 -0.77 0.08 -8.12
C ALA A 83 -1.91 0.57 -7.22
N MET A 84 -1.85 0.29 -5.92
CA MET A 84 -2.85 0.79 -4.97
C MET A 84 -2.81 2.32 -4.86
N GLY A 85 -1.62 2.91 -4.85
CA GLY A 85 -1.42 4.37 -4.83
C GLY A 85 -2.04 5.08 -6.03
N VAL A 86 -1.89 4.53 -7.25
CA VAL A 86 -2.56 5.06 -8.45
C VAL A 86 -4.08 5.00 -8.31
N LEU A 87 -4.63 3.89 -7.79
CA LEU A 87 -6.07 3.74 -7.61
C LEU A 87 -6.65 4.71 -6.58
N ILE A 88 -5.91 4.99 -5.50
CA ILE A 88 -6.25 6.01 -4.51
C ILE A 88 -6.20 7.40 -5.14
N ALA A 89 -5.12 7.71 -5.86
CA ALA A 89 -4.96 9.00 -6.55
C ALA A 89 -6.10 9.25 -7.55
N GLN A 90 -6.46 8.23 -8.33
CA GLN A 90 -7.57 8.28 -9.28
C GLN A 90 -8.90 8.56 -8.59
N GLU A 91 -9.22 7.85 -7.50
CA GLU A 91 -10.47 8.05 -6.75
C GLU A 91 -10.52 9.42 -6.06
N MET A 92 -9.36 9.97 -5.66
CA MET A 92 -9.28 11.30 -5.07
C MET A 92 -9.21 12.43 -6.11
N GLY A 93 -8.99 12.12 -7.40
CA GLY A 93 -8.77 13.11 -8.45
C GLY A 93 -7.45 13.88 -8.28
N LEU A 94 -6.41 13.23 -7.74
CA LEU A 94 -5.14 13.87 -7.40
C LEU A 94 -3.98 13.38 -8.30
N PRO A 95 -2.92 14.19 -8.48
CA PRO A 95 -1.66 13.74 -9.06
C PRO A 95 -1.06 12.55 -8.29
N PHE A 96 -0.35 11.71 -9.03
CA PHE A 96 0.37 10.56 -8.49
C PHE A 96 1.87 10.65 -8.79
N VAL A 97 2.69 10.33 -7.80
CA VAL A 97 4.14 10.10 -7.93
C VAL A 97 4.49 8.75 -7.30
N TYR A 98 5.69 8.24 -7.53
CA TYR A 98 6.18 7.10 -6.75
C TYR A 98 7.64 7.28 -6.34
N VAL A 99 8.00 6.62 -5.24
CA VAL A 99 9.34 6.69 -4.64
C VAL A 99 10.08 5.39 -4.94
N ARG A 100 11.24 5.50 -5.58
CA ARG A 100 12.15 4.37 -5.87
C ARG A 100 12.87 3.94 -4.58
N PRO A 101 13.23 2.65 -4.44
CA PRO A 101 14.04 2.19 -3.32
C PRO A 101 15.48 2.75 -3.38
N GLU A 102 15.98 3.03 -4.58
CA GLU A 102 17.32 3.56 -4.82
C GLU A 102 17.28 4.68 -5.85
N ALA A 103 18.24 5.60 -5.78
CA ALA A 103 18.42 6.66 -6.77
C ALA A 103 18.81 6.07 -8.14
N LYS A 104 18.53 6.79 -9.23
CA LYS A 104 19.02 6.36 -10.56
C LYS A 104 20.54 6.40 -10.59
N SER A 105 21.16 5.38 -11.18
CA SER A 105 22.62 5.33 -11.40
C SER A 105 23.10 6.39 -12.40
N HIS A 106 22.22 6.82 -13.33
CA HIS A 106 22.52 7.83 -14.35
C HIS A 106 21.39 8.87 -14.46
N GLY A 107 21.71 10.09 -14.91
CA GLY A 107 20.75 11.20 -15.03
C GLY A 107 20.59 12.00 -13.73
N ARG A 108 19.38 12.55 -13.47
CA ARG A 108 19.11 13.46 -12.34
C ARG A 108 19.20 12.81 -10.94
N LYS A 109 19.52 11.51 -10.82
CA LYS A 109 19.63 10.75 -9.55
C LYS A 109 18.41 10.89 -8.61
N ASN A 110 17.25 11.24 -9.15
CA ASN A 110 16.03 11.44 -8.36
C ASN A 110 15.49 10.11 -7.81
N LEU A 111 15.00 10.15 -6.56
CA LEU A 111 14.25 9.07 -5.94
C LEU A 111 12.76 9.11 -6.29
N ILE A 112 12.24 10.28 -6.65
CA ILE A 112 10.83 10.49 -6.95
C ILE A 112 10.64 10.50 -8.46
N GLU A 113 9.64 9.75 -8.91
CA GLU A 113 9.21 9.67 -10.31
C GLU A 113 7.82 10.29 -10.45
N GLY A 114 7.67 11.17 -11.44
CA GLY A 114 6.51 12.05 -11.60
C GLY A 114 6.87 13.52 -11.41
N HIS A 115 5.85 14.37 -11.22
CA HIS A 115 6.01 15.81 -10.99
C HIS A 115 5.61 16.17 -9.56
N LEU A 116 6.55 16.67 -8.78
CA LEU A 116 6.35 17.09 -7.39
C LEU A 116 7.11 18.39 -7.15
N GLU A 117 6.44 19.35 -6.53
CA GLU A 117 6.98 20.67 -6.22
C GLU A 117 7.12 20.87 -4.71
N SER A 118 8.08 21.72 -4.33
CA SER A 118 8.31 22.05 -2.92
C SER A 118 7.07 22.70 -2.29
N GLY A 119 6.75 22.29 -1.06
CA GLY A 119 5.59 22.81 -0.32
C GLY A 119 4.28 22.06 -0.58
N GLN A 120 4.23 21.13 -1.52
CA GLN A 120 3.07 20.26 -1.71
C GLN A 120 2.94 19.26 -0.55
N SER A 121 1.72 19.13 -0.02
CA SER A 121 1.37 18.08 0.94
C SER A 121 1.24 16.74 0.24
N VAL A 122 1.83 15.69 0.82
CA VAL A 122 1.90 14.34 0.22
C VAL A 122 1.42 13.30 1.21
N VAL A 123 0.56 12.39 0.75
CA VAL A 123 0.27 11.13 1.46
C VAL A 123 1.05 10.01 0.80
N VAL A 124 1.90 9.34 1.57
CA VAL A 124 2.69 8.18 1.13
C VAL A 124 1.90 6.90 1.43
N VAL A 125 1.78 6.05 0.41
CA VAL A 125 1.06 4.78 0.44
C VAL A 125 2.07 3.65 0.39
N GLU A 126 1.96 2.74 1.35
CA GLU A 126 2.73 1.49 1.45
C GLU A 126 1.77 0.30 1.60
N ASP A 127 2.14 -0.88 1.07
CA ASP A 127 1.31 -2.08 1.10
C ASP A 127 1.50 -2.91 2.38
N LEU A 128 2.71 -2.94 2.92
CA LEU A 128 3.07 -3.65 4.16
C LEU A 128 4.23 -2.95 4.87
N VAL A 129 4.13 -2.81 6.19
CA VAL A 129 5.22 -2.33 7.06
C VAL A 129 5.57 -3.44 8.06
N SER A 130 6.85 -3.79 8.14
CA SER A 130 7.38 -4.91 8.96
C SER A 130 8.60 -4.52 9.77
#